data_AF-A0A506Y8T4-F1
#
_entry.id   AF-A0A506Y8T4-F1
#
_cell.length_a   1.000
_cell.length_b   1.000
_cell.length_c   1.000
_cell.angle_alpha   90.00
_cell.angle_beta   90.00
_cell.angle_gamma   90.00
#
_symmetry.space_group_name_H-M   'P 1'
#
loop_
_entity.id
_entity.type
_entity.pdbx_description
1 polymer ?
#
loop_
_entity_poly.entity_id
_entity_poly.type
_entity_poly.pdbx_seq_one_letter_code
_entity_poly.pdbx_strand_id
1 'polypeptide(L)'
;MTITAAPTAPSTAHGTRAFDALVAEHRPGLVRYATRLMSGDVAAAEDVVQETLLRAWRHLDRLTEDRGSVRGWLTRVAHNVAMDQHRARRARPTEIAWSEFDEESAASLDDTAREVEDRVLVTDLLAHVSPVHRSTLTEVYLSDQTTAAAAERLGVPVGTVKSRVFHALRTIRAQSVDLAA
;
A
#
# COMPACT_ATOMS: atom_id res chain seq x y z
N MET A 1 -24.85 16.44 -11.70
CA MET A 1 -23.84 16.22 -12.77
C MET A 1 -22.57 16.94 -12.34
N THR A 2 -21.75 16.27 -11.54
CA THR A 2 -20.55 16.88 -10.94
C THR A 2 -19.39 16.68 -11.92
N ILE A 3 -18.94 17.76 -12.54
CA ILE A 3 -17.75 17.75 -13.38
C ILE A 3 -16.56 17.56 -12.44
N THR A 4 -16.03 16.33 -12.36
CA THR A 4 -14.72 16.08 -11.79
C THR A 4 -13.70 16.77 -12.69
N ALA A 5 -13.23 17.94 -12.27
CA ALA A 5 -12.10 18.60 -12.94
C ALA A 5 -10.93 17.62 -12.99
N ALA A 6 -10.44 17.35 -14.21
CA ALA A 6 -9.24 16.56 -14.42
C ALA A 6 -8.06 17.19 -13.65
N PRO A 7 -7.18 16.40 -13.02
CA PRO A 7 -5.98 16.95 -12.40
C PRO A 7 -5.15 17.67 -13.48
N THR A 8 -5.10 18.99 -13.42
CA THR A 8 -4.23 19.81 -14.24
C THR A 8 -2.79 19.52 -13.84
N ALA A 9 -1.94 19.13 -14.80
CA ALA A 9 -0.51 19.01 -14.55
C ALA A 9 0.04 20.33 -14.00
N PRO A 10 1.02 20.29 -13.07
CA PRO A 10 1.53 21.48 -12.43
C PRO A 10 2.09 22.44 -13.50
N SER A 11 1.65 23.70 -13.46
CA SER A 11 2.12 24.73 -14.37
C SER A 11 3.52 25.21 -13.92
N THR A 12 4.48 25.26 -14.85
CA THR A 12 5.84 25.85 -14.78
C THR A 12 6.98 25.02 -14.18
N ALA A 13 8.22 25.42 -14.51
CA ALA A 13 9.50 24.90 -14.01
C ALA A 13 9.63 24.83 -12.48
N HIS A 14 8.76 25.51 -11.73
CA HIS A 14 8.65 25.36 -10.29
C HIS A 14 8.07 23.99 -9.90
N GLY A 15 7.04 23.51 -10.62
CA GLY A 15 6.46 22.18 -10.44
C GLY A 15 7.48 21.08 -10.71
N THR A 16 8.31 21.23 -11.75
CA THR A 16 9.41 20.29 -12.04
C THR A 16 10.39 20.18 -10.88
N ARG A 17 10.89 21.31 -10.35
CA ARG A 17 11.84 21.30 -9.23
C ARG A 17 11.24 20.73 -7.94
N ALA A 18 9.97 21.05 -7.65
CA ALA A 18 9.28 20.51 -6.47
C ALA A 18 9.09 18.99 -6.59
N PHE A 19 8.78 18.50 -7.80
CA PHE A 19 8.68 17.07 -8.05
C PHE A 19 10.03 16.35 -7.97
N ASP A 20 11.09 16.94 -8.52
CA ASP A 20 12.44 16.35 -8.44
C ASP A 20 12.88 16.18 -6.99
N ALA A 21 12.61 17.16 -6.12
CA ALA A 21 12.87 17.06 -4.69
C ALA A 21 12.06 15.94 -4.03
N LEU A 22 10.76 15.85 -4.34
CA LEU A 22 9.87 14.79 -3.85
C LEU A 22 10.38 13.40 -4.25
N VAL A 23 10.77 13.23 -5.52
CA VAL A 23 11.31 11.98 -6.05
C VAL A 23 12.62 11.63 -5.35
N ALA A 24 13.55 12.57 -5.25
CA ALA A 24 14.84 12.35 -4.59
C ALA A 24 14.67 11.92 -3.13
N GLU A 25 13.74 12.54 -2.41
CA GLU A 25 13.48 12.22 -1.00
C GLU A 25 12.81 10.86 -0.81
N HIS A 26 11.81 10.51 -1.64
CA HIS A 26 10.93 9.38 -1.34
C HIS A 26 11.16 8.14 -2.18
N ARG A 27 11.76 8.25 -3.38
CA ARG A 27 11.94 7.11 -4.29
C ARG A 27 12.69 5.93 -3.65
N PRO A 28 13.80 6.10 -2.89
CA PRO A 28 14.50 4.96 -2.30
C PRO A 28 13.62 4.15 -1.33
N GLY A 29 12.82 4.83 -0.52
CA GLY A 29 11.87 4.17 0.38
C GLY A 29 10.72 3.51 -0.37
N LEU A 30 10.23 4.17 -1.42
CA LEU A 30 9.14 3.65 -2.26
C LEU A 30 9.55 2.40 -3.03
N VAL A 31 10.77 2.36 -3.59
CA VAL A 31 11.33 1.18 -4.26
C VAL A 31 11.44 0.02 -3.28
N ARG A 32 12.06 0.20 -2.11
CA ARG A 32 12.14 -0.86 -1.09
C ARG A 32 10.76 -1.40 -0.71
N TYR A 33 9.79 -0.51 -0.53
CA TYR A 33 8.42 -0.91 -0.20
C TYR A 33 7.75 -1.70 -1.35
N ALA A 34 7.87 -1.22 -2.58
CA ALA A 34 7.32 -1.88 -3.76
C ALA A 34 7.96 -3.25 -4.02
N THR A 35 9.29 -3.38 -3.85
CA THR A 35 10.00 -4.66 -3.98
C THR A 35 9.49 -5.69 -2.98
N ARG A 36 9.22 -5.27 -1.74
CA ARG A 36 8.60 -6.15 -0.72
C ARG A 36 7.17 -6.55 -1.10
N LEU A 37 6.36 -5.61 -1.61
CA LEU A 37 5.00 -5.92 -2.08
C LEU A 37 4.96 -6.87 -3.28
N MET A 38 6.04 -6.88 -4.08
CA MET A 38 6.17 -7.69 -5.29
C MET A 38 7.02 -8.94 -5.08
N SER A 39 7.21 -9.37 -3.83
CA SER A 39 7.93 -10.59 -3.48
C SER A 39 9.34 -10.67 -4.09
N GLY A 40 10.02 -9.53 -4.25
CA GLY A 40 11.36 -9.45 -4.83
C GLY A 40 11.41 -9.19 -6.35
N ASP A 41 10.28 -9.21 -7.07
CA ASP A 41 10.22 -8.88 -8.51
C ASP A 41 10.56 -7.40 -8.75
N VAL A 42 11.81 -7.14 -9.14
CA VAL A 42 12.35 -5.78 -9.31
C VAL A 42 11.64 -5.03 -10.43
N ALA A 43 11.35 -5.70 -11.55
CA ALA A 43 10.68 -5.07 -12.70
C ALA A 43 9.26 -4.63 -12.32
N ALA A 44 8.50 -5.50 -11.66
CA ALA A 44 7.16 -5.16 -11.16
C ALA A 44 7.20 -4.03 -10.13
N ALA A 45 8.18 -4.05 -9.23
CA ALA A 45 8.36 -3.01 -8.24
C ALA A 45 8.64 -1.65 -8.88
N GLU A 46 9.46 -1.62 -9.94
CA GLU A 46 9.70 -0.40 -10.71
C GLU A 46 8.43 0.12 -11.38
N ASP A 47 7.61 -0.75 -11.95
CA ASP A 47 6.31 -0.36 -12.54
C ASP A 47 5.38 0.27 -11.50
N VAL A 48 5.30 -0.33 -10.30
CA VAL A 48 4.54 0.21 -9.17
C VAL A 48 5.04 1.60 -8.78
N VAL A 49 6.35 1.77 -8.67
CA VAL A 49 6.99 3.06 -8.34
C VAL A 49 6.70 4.09 -9.42
N GLN A 50 6.86 3.73 -10.70
CA GLN A 50 6.62 4.64 -11.82
C GLN A 50 5.17 5.14 -11.83
N GLU A 51 4.20 4.22 -11.77
CA GLU A 51 2.78 4.60 -11.75
C GLU A 51 2.44 5.45 -10.51
N THR A 52 3.05 5.16 -9.36
CA THR A 52 2.88 5.97 -8.15
C THR A 52 3.40 7.40 -8.34
N LEU A 53 4.59 7.55 -8.92
CA LEU A 53 5.19 8.86 -9.19
C LEU A 53 4.42 9.63 -10.27
N LEU A 54 3.88 8.95 -11.29
CA LEU A 54 2.99 9.56 -12.29
C LEU A 54 1.71 10.12 -11.65
N ARG A 55 1.12 9.38 -10.70
CA ARG A 55 -0.02 9.88 -9.92
C ARG A 55 0.39 11.03 -9.01
N ALA A 56 1.57 10.98 -8.40
CA ALA A 56 2.09 12.08 -7.59
C ALA A 56 2.26 13.36 -8.42
N TRP A 57 2.79 13.27 -9.64
CA TRP A 57 2.91 14.40 -10.56
C TRP A 57 1.57 15.06 -10.86
N ARG A 58 0.52 14.26 -11.12
CA ARG A 58 -0.84 14.77 -11.36
C ARG A 58 -1.48 15.42 -10.12
N HIS A 59 -0.98 15.12 -8.93
CA HIS A 59 -1.50 15.62 -7.66
C HIS A 59 -0.51 16.51 -6.91
N LEU A 60 0.51 17.01 -7.59
CA LEU A 60 1.65 17.67 -6.97
C LEU A 60 1.22 18.88 -6.14
N ASP A 61 0.38 19.76 -6.69
CA ASP A 61 -0.09 20.97 -6.01
C ASP A 61 -0.82 20.65 -4.71
N ARG A 62 -1.64 19.59 -4.69
CA ARG A 62 -2.33 19.16 -3.47
C ARG A 62 -1.41 18.51 -2.45
N LEU A 63 -0.38 17.79 -2.91
CA LEU A 63 0.58 17.14 -2.04
C LEU A 63 1.50 18.15 -1.34
N THR A 64 1.76 19.29 -1.98
CA THR A 64 2.61 20.36 -1.42
C THR A 64 1.82 21.36 -0.58
N GLU A 65 0.52 21.55 -0.85
CA GLU A 65 -0.36 22.44 -0.06
C GLU A 65 -0.95 21.79 1.20
N ASP A 66 -1.20 20.47 1.18
CA ASP A 66 -1.81 19.76 2.32
C ASP A 66 -0.79 19.50 3.44
N ARG A 67 -1.22 19.63 4.70
CA ARG A 67 -0.39 19.32 5.89
C ARG A 67 -0.29 17.81 6.16
N GLY A 68 -0.81 16.97 5.26
CA GLY A 68 -0.73 15.52 5.33
C GLY A 68 0.67 14.98 5.04
N SER A 69 0.95 13.75 5.47
CA SER A 69 2.21 13.08 5.16
C SER A 69 2.27 12.67 3.69
N VAL A 70 3.11 13.33 2.89
CA VAL A 70 3.43 12.95 1.49
C VAL A 70 3.84 11.48 1.41
N ARG A 71 4.72 11.05 2.33
CA ARG A 71 5.13 9.65 2.46
C ARG A 71 3.93 8.72 2.66
N GLY A 72 3.02 9.05 3.57
CA GLY A 72 1.81 8.25 3.82
C GLY A 72 0.89 8.16 2.60
N TRP A 73 0.80 9.23 1.80
CA TRP A 73 0.07 9.20 0.53
C TRP A 73 0.75 8.31 -0.50
N LEU A 74 2.07 8.45 -0.69
CA LEU A 74 2.86 7.65 -1.64
C LEU A 74 2.79 6.16 -1.31
N THR A 75 2.96 5.78 -0.04
CA THR A 75 2.84 4.38 0.41
C THR A 75 1.46 3.82 0.11
N ARG A 76 0.39 4.60 0.36
CA ARG A 76 -0.98 4.17 0.05
C ARG A 76 -1.19 3.95 -1.45
N VAL A 77 -0.70 4.87 -2.28
CA VAL A 77 -0.85 4.77 -3.74
C VAL A 77 -0.06 3.58 -4.27
N ALA A 78 1.20 3.40 -3.85
CA ALA A 78 2.02 2.25 -4.25
C ALA A 78 1.39 0.91 -3.84
N HIS A 79 0.85 0.82 -2.62
CA HIS A 79 0.12 -0.35 -2.18
C HIS A 79 -1.05 -0.65 -3.12
N ASN A 80 -1.92 0.33 -3.39
CA ASN A 80 -3.07 0.13 -4.27
C ASN A 80 -2.66 -0.33 -5.69
N VAL A 81 -1.63 0.29 -6.27
CA VAL A 81 -1.11 -0.09 -7.59
C VAL A 81 -0.60 -1.53 -7.58
N ALA A 82 0.18 -1.92 -6.57
CA ALA A 82 0.67 -3.30 -6.44
C ALA A 82 -0.49 -4.30 -6.30
N MET A 83 -1.52 -3.97 -5.52
CA MET A 83 -2.69 -4.85 -5.36
C MET A 83 -3.45 -5.01 -6.68
N ASP A 84 -3.60 -3.91 -7.43
CA ASP A 84 -4.26 -3.95 -8.73
C ASP A 84 -3.45 -4.80 -9.73
N GLN A 85 -2.12 -4.73 -9.72
CA GLN A 85 -1.25 -5.60 -10.51
C GLN A 85 -1.36 -7.07 -10.10
N HIS A 86 -1.33 -7.38 -8.80
CA HIS A 86 -1.53 -8.75 -8.28
C HIS A 86 -2.85 -9.35 -8.75
N ARG A 87 -3.93 -8.58 -8.71
CA ARG A 87 -5.23 -9.01 -9.20
C ARG A 87 -5.22 -9.23 -10.71
N ALA A 88 -4.62 -8.32 -11.48
CA ALA A 88 -4.53 -8.46 -12.93
C ALA A 88 -3.73 -9.72 -13.33
N ARG A 89 -2.64 -10.02 -12.63
CA ARG A 89 -1.85 -11.27 -12.80
C ARG A 89 -2.69 -12.51 -12.50
N ARG A 90 -3.47 -12.50 -11.41
CA ARG A 90 -4.36 -13.61 -11.02
C ARG A 90 -5.54 -13.84 -11.97
N ALA A 91 -6.04 -12.80 -12.63
CA ALA A 91 -7.16 -12.90 -13.56
C ALA A 91 -6.76 -13.44 -14.94
N ARG A 92 -5.45 -13.46 -15.25
CA ARG A 92 -4.94 -14.04 -16.51
C ARG A 92 -4.78 -15.56 -16.32
N PRO A 93 -5.27 -16.40 -17.24
CA PRO A 93 -4.99 -17.84 -17.21
C PRO A 93 -3.47 -18.04 -17.19
N THR A 94 -2.97 -18.77 -16.20
CA THR A 94 -1.56 -19.12 -16.09
C THR A 94 -1.15 -19.92 -17.33
N GLU A 95 -0.40 -19.31 -18.25
CA GLU A 95 0.50 -20.10 -19.08
C GLU A 95 1.49 -20.73 -18.10
N ILE A 96 1.40 -22.04 -17.93
CA ILE A 96 2.32 -22.80 -17.09
C ILE A 96 3.68 -22.79 -17.79
N ALA A 97 4.44 -21.71 -17.60
CA ALA A 97 5.87 -21.76 -17.68
C ALA A 97 6.31 -22.53 -16.42
N TRP A 98 6.76 -23.77 -16.61
CA TRP A 98 7.55 -24.47 -15.61
C TRP A 98 8.91 -23.77 -15.51
N SER A 99 8.95 -22.59 -14.91
CA SER A 99 10.18 -22.01 -14.41
C SER A 99 10.17 -22.22 -12.91
N GLU A 100 11.15 -23.02 -12.49
CA GLU A 100 11.70 -23.24 -11.17
C GLU A 100 11.04 -22.43 -10.04
N PHE A 101 10.67 -23.15 -8.98
CA PHE A 101 10.57 -22.57 -7.66
C PHE A 101 11.90 -21.84 -7.39
N ASP A 102 11.92 -20.53 -7.59
CA ASP A 102 13.08 -19.74 -7.20
C ASP A 102 13.18 -19.84 -5.68
N GLU A 103 14.19 -20.61 -5.29
CA GLU A 103 14.66 -20.83 -3.94
C GLU A 103 14.89 -19.48 -3.27
N GLU A 104 14.15 -19.29 -2.18
CA GLU A 104 14.62 -18.64 -0.96
C GLU A 104 15.50 -17.40 -1.18
N SER A 105 14.83 -16.26 -1.37
CA SER A 105 15.46 -14.94 -1.24
C SER A 105 16.26 -14.91 0.07
N ALA A 106 17.58 -14.85 -0.04
CA ALA A 106 18.50 -14.64 1.07
C ALA A 106 18.25 -13.25 1.66
N ALA A 107 17.21 -13.13 2.50
CA ALA A 107 17.06 -12.03 3.43
C ALA A 107 18.33 -12.01 4.28
N SER A 108 18.95 -10.84 4.43
CA SER A 108 20.05 -10.72 5.39
C SER A 108 19.50 -11.11 6.77
N LEU A 109 20.32 -11.75 7.62
CA LEU A 109 19.88 -12.18 8.97
C LEU A 109 19.28 -11.02 9.80
N ASP A 110 19.74 -9.79 9.54
CA ASP A 110 19.24 -8.55 10.14
C ASP A 110 17.86 -8.14 9.60
N ASP A 111 17.55 -8.45 8.34
CA ASP A 111 16.22 -8.26 7.75
C ASP A 111 15.23 -9.32 8.28
N THR A 112 15.68 -10.58 8.44
CA THR A 112 14.86 -11.65 9.02
C THR A 112 14.54 -11.38 10.49
N ALA A 113 15.51 -10.90 11.27
CA ALA A 113 15.30 -10.55 12.67
C ALA A 113 14.27 -9.41 12.84
N ARG A 114 14.40 -8.34 12.04
CA ARG A 114 13.41 -7.25 12.02
C ARG A 114 12.05 -7.72 11.53
N GLU A 115 11.99 -8.63 10.56
CA GLU A 115 10.72 -9.18 10.09
C GLU A 115 10.02 -9.99 11.18
N VAL A 116 10.75 -10.78 11.96
CA VAL A 116 10.19 -11.50 13.11
C VAL A 116 9.68 -10.52 14.17
N GLU A 117 10.44 -9.47 14.48
CA GLU A 117 10.04 -8.42 15.43
C GLU A 117 8.77 -7.68 14.96
N ASP A 118 8.73 -7.25 13.70
CA ASP A 118 7.56 -6.63 13.08
C ASP A 118 6.34 -7.57 13.11
N ARG A 119 6.53 -8.87 12.86
CA ARG A 119 5.45 -9.86 12.91
C ARG A 119 4.89 -10.05 14.32
N VAL A 120 5.75 -10.08 15.34
CA VAL A 120 5.33 -10.17 16.74
C VAL A 120 4.53 -8.92 17.11
N LEU A 121 5.07 -7.73 16.82
CA LEU A 121 4.39 -6.45 17.08
C LEU A 121 3.03 -6.36 16.37
N VAL A 122 2.96 -6.73 15.10
CA VAL A 122 1.69 -6.74 14.34
C VAL A 122 0.70 -7.73 14.94
N THR A 123 1.16 -8.92 15.36
CA THR A 123 0.31 -9.93 15.99
C THR A 123 -0.30 -9.42 17.29
N ASP A 124 0.50 -8.76 18.14
CA ASP A 124 0.06 -8.18 19.40
C ASP A 124 -0.91 -7.00 19.19
N LEU A 125 -0.62 -6.12 18.24
CA LEU A 125 -1.52 -5.03 17.86
C LEU A 125 -2.86 -5.57 17.34
N LEU A 126 -2.83 -6.62 16.51
CA LEU A 126 -4.04 -7.26 16.01
C LEU A 126 -4.84 -7.94 17.12
N ALA A 127 -4.21 -8.41 18.20
CA ALA A 127 -4.90 -8.99 19.35
C ALA A 127 -5.91 -8.02 19.99
N HIS A 128 -5.60 -6.72 19.98
CA HIS A 128 -6.46 -5.65 20.50
C HIS A 128 -7.59 -5.24 19.55
N VAL A 129 -7.57 -5.73 18.30
CA VAL A 129 -8.62 -5.49 17.31
C VAL A 129 -9.68 -6.59 17.44
N SER A 130 -10.94 -6.17 17.55
CA SER A 130 -12.07 -7.11 17.67
C SER A 130 -12.12 -8.09 16.49
N PRO A 131 -12.64 -9.32 16.68
CA PRO A 131 -12.65 -10.34 15.62
C PRO A 131 -13.30 -9.88 14.32
N VAL A 132 -14.37 -9.09 14.43
CA VAL A 132 -15.13 -8.54 13.28
C VAL A 132 -14.32 -7.50 12.49
N HIS A 133 -13.53 -6.68 13.19
CA HIS A 133 -12.62 -5.73 12.57
C HIS A 133 -11.42 -6.45 11.94
N ARG A 134 -10.88 -7.46 12.64
CA ARG A 134 -9.74 -8.25 12.17
C ARG A 134 -10.07 -9.05 10.91
N SER A 135 -11.23 -9.73 10.87
CA SER A 135 -11.68 -10.42 9.66
C SER A 135 -11.78 -9.45 8.47
N THR A 136 -12.32 -8.26 8.70
CA THR A 136 -12.40 -7.23 7.65
C THR A 136 -11.02 -6.75 7.19
N LEU A 137 -10.04 -6.64 8.09
CA LEU A 137 -8.65 -6.34 7.70
C LEU A 137 -8.02 -7.49 6.91
N THR A 138 -8.25 -8.75 7.31
CA THR A 138 -7.76 -9.92 6.56
C THR A 138 -8.26 -9.91 5.13
N GLU A 139 -9.53 -9.58 4.96
CA GLU A 139 -10.17 -9.53 3.67
C GLU A 139 -9.54 -8.50 2.73
N VAL A 140 -9.33 -7.28 3.24
CA VAL A 140 -8.86 -6.15 2.44
C VAL A 140 -7.34 -6.16 2.25
N TYR A 141 -6.58 -6.50 3.29
CA TYR A 141 -5.12 -6.34 3.31
C TYR A 141 -4.32 -7.64 3.19
N LEU A 142 -4.87 -8.79 3.60
CA LEU A 142 -4.17 -10.08 3.50
C LEU A 142 -4.65 -10.91 2.30
N SER A 143 -5.92 -10.78 1.91
CA SER A 143 -6.50 -11.43 0.73
C SER A 143 -6.60 -10.49 -0.47
N ASP A 144 -6.15 -9.25 -0.32
CA ASP A 144 -6.08 -8.24 -1.37
C ASP A 144 -7.42 -7.89 -2.04
N GLN A 145 -8.53 -8.13 -1.34
CA GLN A 145 -9.85 -7.91 -1.90
C GLN A 145 -10.17 -6.42 -2.00
N THR A 146 -10.95 -6.05 -3.02
CA THR A 146 -11.57 -4.73 -3.05
C THR A 146 -12.57 -4.60 -1.90
N THR A 147 -12.89 -3.37 -1.49
CA THR A 147 -13.92 -3.15 -0.47
C THR A 147 -15.27 -3.76 -0.86
N ALA A 148 -15.59 -3.82 -2.16
CA ALA A 148 -16.80 -4.45 -2.67
C ALA A 148 -16.73 -5.98 -2.59
N ALA A 149 -15.64 -6.60 -3.03
CA ALA A 149 -15.46 -8.04 -2.94
C ALA A 149 -15.39 -8.53 -1.48
N ALA A 150 -14.73 -7.77 -0.59
CA ALA A 150 -14.72 -8.03 0.84
C ALA A 150 -16.13 -7.91 1.45
N ALA A 151 -16.93 -6.95 1.00
CA ALA A 151 -18.32 -6.79 1.44
C ALA A 151 -19.17 -8.00 1.06
N GLU A 152 -19.03 -8.49 -0.18
CA GLU A 152 -19.68 -9.70 -0.67
C GLU A 152 -19.24 -10.94 0.12
N ARG A 153 -17.92 -11.16 0.30
CA ARG A 153 -17.39 -12.33 1.01
C ARG A 153 -17.78 -12.34 2.50
N LEU A 154 -17.87 -11.17 3.14
CA LEU A 154 -18.28 -11.03 4.53
C LEU A 154 -19.80 -10.95 4.74
N GLY A 155 -20.60 -10.84 3.67
CA GLY A 155 -22.05 -10.68 3.75
C GLY A 155 -22.48 -9.37 4.43
N VAL A 156 -21.75 -8.27 4.23
CA VAL A 156 -22.05 -6.96 4.85
C VAL A 156 -22.07 -5.83 3.83
N PRO A 157 -22.69 -4.68 4.12
CA PRO A 157 -22.63 -3.51 3.22
C PRO A 157 -21.20 -2.98 3.02
N VAL A 158 -20.92 -2.43 1.83
CA VAL A 158 -19.63 -1.77 1.52
C VAL A 158 -19.28 -0.66 2.52
N GLY A 159 -20.28 0.11 2.97
CA GLY A 159 -20.10 1.13 4.00
C GLY A 159 -19.61 0.55 5.34
N THR A 160 -20.07 -0.66 5.68
CA THR A 160 -19.64 -1.39 6.88
C THR A 160 -18.19 -1.86 6.76
N VAL A 161 -17.74 -2.30 5.60
CA VAL A 161 -16.32 -2.63 5.38
C VAL A 161 -15.46 -1.40 5.62
N LYS A 162 -15.83 -0.24 5.05
CA LYS A 162 -15.09 1.02 5.23
C LYS A 162 -15.03 1.45 6.70
N SER A 163 -16.17 1.42 7.41
CA SER A 163 -16.21 1.81 8.82
C SER A 163 -15.42 0.84 9.71
N ARG A 164 -15.53 -0.48 9.47
CA ARG A 164 -14.76 -1.49 10.19
C ARG A 164 -13.25 -1.33 9.99
N VAL A 165 -12.80 -1.11 8.76
CA VAL A 165 -11.37 -0.83 8.48
C VAL A 165 -10.92 0.44 9.19
N PHE A 166 -11.72 1.51 9.12
CA PHE A 166 -11.40 2.77 9.80
C PHE A 166 -11.22 2.59 11.32
N HIS A 167 -12.18 1.93 11.98
CA HIS A 167 -12.10 1.69 13.41
C HIS A 167 -10.96 0.75 13.79
N ALA A 168 -10.72 -0.31 13.00
CA ALA A 168 -9.60 -1.23 13.19
C ALA A 168 -8.25 -0.49 13.17
N LEU A 169 -8.01 0.32 12.13
CA LEU A 169 -6.77 1.08 12.00
C LEU A 169 -6.62 2.15 13.09
N ARG A 170 -7.72 2.73 13.58
CA ARG A 170 -7.69 3.66 14.71
C ARG A 170 -7.29 2.96 16.00
N THR A 171 -7.81 1.76 16.26
CA THR A 171 -7.41 0.94 17.42
C THR A 171 -5.93 0.59 17.34
N ILE A 172 -5.44 0.11 16.19
CA ILE A 172 -4.02 -0.22 16.00
C ILE A 172 -3.14 1.00 16.26
N ARG A 173 -3.50 2.17 15.74
CA ARG A 173 -2.73 3.42 15.97
C ARG A 173 -2.68 3.84 17.43
N ALA A 174 -3.76 3.67 18.18
CA ALA A 174 -3.77 4.00 19.60
C ALA A 174 -2.81 3.08 20.37
N GLN A 175 -2.87 1.77 20.09
CA GLN A 175 -2.02 0.78 20.74
C GLN A 175 -0.54 0.88 20.33
N SER A 176 -0.25 1.28 19.09
CA SER A 176 1.14 1.46 18.63
C SER A 176 1.85 2.64 19.29
N VAL A 177 1.09 3.62 19.79
CA VAL A 177 1.66 4.76 20.55
C VAL A 177 1.97 4.34 21.99
N ASP A 178 1.09 3.53 22.61
CA ASP A 178 1.30 3.01 23.97
C ASP A 178 2.48 2.02 24.06
N LEU A 179 2.73 1.22 23.02
CA LEU A 179 3.86 0.29 22.97
C LEU A 179 5.22 0.96 22.69
N ALA A 180 5.20 2.21 22.22
CA ALA A 180 6.41 2.99 21.92
C ALA A 180 6.79 3.97 23.05
N ALA A 181 6.01 4.02 24.13
CA ALA A 181 6.19 4.88 25.30
C ALA A 181 6.75 4.09 26.50
#